data_AF-A0A9P0D833-F1
#
_entry.id   AF-A0A9P0D833-F1
#
_cell.length_a   1.000
_cell.length_b   1.000
_cell.length_c   1.000
_cell.angle_alpha   90.00
_cell.angle_beta   90.00
_cell.angle_gamma   90.00
#
_symmetry.space_group_name_H-M   'P 1'
#
loop_
_entity.id
_entity.type
_entity.pdbx_description
1 polymer ?
#
loop_
_entity_poly.entity_id
_entity_poly.type
_entity_poly.pdbx_seq_one_letter_code
_entity_poly.pdbx_strand_id
1 'polypeptide(L)'
;MYRMFLEKNPTSKISYQTYREVFKKKFDIGFGYPRTDTCSECDQFTVLMKATKRINDNLEEIKKLKKEKELHSRRSQTFYYRKRNARKKSQKEKRFECVAMDYQKKYISLPNITTNDKRK
;
A
#
# COMPACT_ATOMS: atom_id res chain seq x y z
N MET A 1 1.04 2.12 17.19
CA MET A 1 1.72 3.29 17.79
C MET A 1 1.52 3.38 19.29
N TYR A 2 0.30 3.57 19.82
CA TYR A 2 0.10 3.65 21.27
C TYR A 2 0.56 2.40 22.06
N ARG A 3 0.26 1.18 21.55
CA ARG A 3 0.74 -0.07 22.17
C ARG A 3 2.27 -0.16 22.22
N MET A 4 2.95 0.18 21.12
CA MET A 4 4.41 0.23 21.04
C MET A 4 5.02 1.26 22.00
N PHE A 5 4.32 2.36 22.27
CA PHE A 5 4.75 3.36 23.26
C PHE A 5 4.71 2.80 24.70
N LEU A 6 3.65 2.06 25.04
CA LEU A 6 3.52 1.40 26.35
C LEU A 6 4.55 0.27 26.53
N GLU A 7 4.85 -0.49 25.47
CA GLU A 7 5.90 -1.51 25.48
C GLU A 7 7.29 -0.92 25.76
N LYS A 8 7.58 0.27 25.22
CA LYS A 8 8.86 0.97 25.46
C LYS A 8 8.91 1.71 26.80
N ASN A 9 7.76 2.13 27.34
CA ASN A 9 7.68 2.91 28.57
C ASN A 9 6.65 2.28 29.54
N PRO A 10 6.98 1.13 30.14
CA PRO A 10 6.03 0.35 30.94
C PRO A 10 5.59 1.05 32.23
N THR A 11 6.36 2.02 32.72
CA THR A 11 6.02 2.83 33.92
C THR A 11 5.02 3.94 33.63
N SER A 12 4.79 4.28 32.36
CA SER A 12 3.91 5.39 31.98
C SER A 12 2.44 4.94 31.94
N LYS A 13 1.64 5.41 32.90
CA LYS A 13 0.18 5.22 32.93
C LYS A 13 -0.52 6.36 32.18
N ILE A 14 -0.31 6.43 30.88
CA ILE A 14 -0.94 7.43 30.00
C ILE A 14 -2.16 6.79 29.36
N SER A 15 -3.26 7.55 29.19
CA SER A 15 -4.44 7.08 28.45
C SER A 15 -4.25 7.23 26.94
N TYR A 16 -4.94 6.42 26.13
CA TYR A 16 -4.92 6.55 24.67
C TYR A 16 -5.35 7.95 24.22
N GLN A 17 -6.33 8.53 24.90
CA GLN A 17 -6.85 9.85 24.59
C GLN A 17 -5.77 10.93 24.79
N THR A 18 -5.07 10.91 25.93
CA THR A 18 -3.97 11.84 26.20
C THR A 18 -2.82 11.67 25.20
N TYR A 19 -2.48 10.43 24.84
CA TYR A 19 -1.49 10.17 23.79
C TYR A 19 -1.93 10.80 22.47
N ARG A 20 -3.16 10.51 22.01
CA ARG A 20 -3.70 11.03 20.75
C ARG A 20 -3.78 12.56 20.73
N GLU A 21 -4.17 13.19 21.83
CA GLU A 21 -4.25 14.65 21.93
C GLU A 21 -2.90 15.34 21.81
N VAL A 22 -1.84 14.76 22.40
CA VAL A 22 -0.48 15.31 22.26
C VAL A 22 -0.04 15.29 20.79
N PHE A 23 -0.24 14.17 20.09
CA PHE A 23 0.11 14.08 18.66
C PHE A 23 -0.73 15.00 17.78
N LYS A 24 -2.02 15.14 18.09
CA LYS A 24 -2.92 16.02 17.33
C LYS A 24 -2.62 17.51 17.59
N LYS A 25 -2.45 17.93 18.85
CA LYS A 25 -2.28 19.35 19.22
C LYS A 25 -0.86 19.87 19.01
N LYS A 26 0.17 19.06 19.31
CA LYS A 26 1.58 19.50 19.24
C LYS A 26 2.24 19.25 17.90
N PHE A 27 1.81 18.21 17.17
CA PHE A 27 2.45 17.80 15.93
C PHE A 27 1.53 17.86 14.71
N ASP A 28 0.24 18.15 14.90
CA ASP A 28 -0.79 18.08 13.85
C ASP A 28 -0.82 16.73 13.10
N ILE A 29 -0.44 15.64 13.78
CA ILE A 29 -0.42 14.30 13.20
C ILE A 29 -1.70 13.57 13.60
N GLY A 30 -2.57 13.35 12.61
CA GLY A 30 -3.72 12.47 12.74
C GLY A 30 -3.33 11.00 12.65
N PHE A 31 -3.66 10.20 13.67
CA PHE A 31 -3.62 8.74 13.55
C PHE A 31 -4.80 8.26 12.71
N GLY A 32 -4.62 8.25 11.38
CA GLY A 32 -5.55 7.62 10.46
C GLY A 32 -5.50 6.10 10.55
N TYR A 33 -6.54 5.43 10.03
CA TYR A 33 -6.47 3.99 9.80
C TYR A 33 -5.27 3.70 8.89
N PRO A 34 -4.42 2.69 9.20
CA PRO A 34 -3.34 2.29 8.31
C PRO A 34 -3.97 2.00 6.95
N ARG A 35 -3.73 2.87 5.97
CA ARG A 35 -4.12 2.56 4.60
C ARG A 35 -3.19 1.42 4.21
N THR A 36 -3.74 0.24 4.01
CA THR A 36 -3.00 -0.81 3.34
C THR A 36 -2.66 -0.23 1.97
N ASP A 37 -1.38 -0.05 1.67
CA ASP A 37 -0.89 0.35 0.34
C ASP A 37 -1.09 -0.83 -0.64
N THR A 38 -2.34 -1.26 -0.77
CA THR A 38 -2.77 -2.28 -1.72
C THR A 38 -3.34 -1.57 -2.94
N CYS A 39 -2.99 -2.09 -4.10
CA CYS A 39 -3.54 -1.60 -5.35
C CYS A 39 -5.04 -1.94 -5.43
N SER A 40 -5.83 -1.15 -6.17
CA SER A 40 -7.27 -1.42 -6.35
C SER A 40 -7.55 -2.83 -6.89
N GLU A 41 -6.70 -3.33 -7.80
CA GLU A 41 -6.79 -4.70 -8.32
C GLU A 41 -6.50 -5.75 -7.23
N CYS A 42 -5.52 -5.49 -6.37
CA CYS A 42 -5.11 -6.35 -5.27
C CYS A 42 -6.25 -6.52 -4.25
N ASP A 43 -6.98 -5.43 -3.99
CA ASP A 43 -8.15 -5.42 -3.12
C ASP A 43 -9.31 -6.18 -3.77
N GLN A 44 -9.57 -5.96 -5.07
CA GLN A 44 -10.58 -6.68 -5.82
C GLN A 44 -10.36 -8.20 -5.77
N PHE A 45 -9.15 -8.68 -6.05
CA PHE A 45 -8.84 -10.11 -5.95
C PHE A 45 -9.09 -10.66 -4.55
N THR A 46 -8.75 -9.88 -3.51
CA THR A 46 -8.94 -10.31 -2.13
C THR A 46 -10.42 -10.38 -1.74
N VAL A 47 -11.23 -9.44 -2.22
CA VAL A 47 -12.69 -9.45 -2.03
C VAL A 47 -13.32 -10.62 -2.79
N LEU A 48 -12.98 -10.81 -4.07
CA LEU A 48 -13.49 -11.91 -4.90
C LEU A 48 -13.16 -13.27 -4.29
N MET A 49 -11.90 -13.49 -3.89
CA MET A 49 -11.50 -14.73 -3.23
C MET A 49 -12.28 -14.99 -1.93
N LYS A 50 -12.62 -13.96 -1.16
CA LYS A 50 -13.45 -14.10 0.05
C LYS A 50 -14.91 -14.40 -0.29
N ALA A 51 -15.44 -13.80 -1.35
CA ALA A 51 -16.80 -14.03 -1.81
C ALA A 51 -16.98 -15.46 -2.36
N THR A 52 -16.08 -15.91 -3.24
CA THR A 52 -16.13 -17.26 -3.84
C THR A 52 -16.05 -18.37 -2.79
N LYS A 53 -15.23 -18.19 -1.74
CA LYS A 53 -15.15 -19.11 -0.59
C LYS A 53 -16.44 -19.21 0.24
N ARG A 54 -17.30 -18.20 0.21
CA ARG A 54 -18.54 -18.20 0.99
C ARG A 54 -19.72 -18.83 0.25
N ILE A 55 -19.69 -18.80 -1.08
CA ILE A 55 -20.87 -19.12 -1.90
C ILE A 55 -20.86 -20.59 -2.33
N ASN A 56 -19.74 -21.13 -2.83
CA ASN A 56 -19.75 -22.47 -3.46
C ASN A 56 -18.43 -23.25 -3.36
N ASP A 57 -17.44 -22.77 -2.60
CA ASP A 57 -16.09 -23.37 -2.51
C ASP A 57 -15.54 -23.85 -3.86
N ASN A 58 -15.82 -23.09 -4.92
CA ASN A 58 -15.45 -23.47 -6.27
C ASN A 58 -13.93 -23.39 -6.42
N LEU A 59 -13.26 -24.53 -6.21
CA LEU A 59 -11.81 -24.62 -6.06
C LEU A 59 -11.09 -24.16 -7.33
N GLU A 60 -11.67 -24.35 -8.50
CA GLU A 60 -11.09 -23.94 -9.79
C GLU A 60 -11.03 -22.42 -9.93
N GLU A 61 -12.12 -21.74 -9.59
CA GLU A 61 -12.22 -20.29 -9.67
C GLU A 61 -11.28 -19.60 -8.66
N ILE A 62 -11.18 -20.17 -7.45
CA ILE A 62 -10.21 -19.71 -6.44
C ILE A 62 -8.76 -19.90 -6.94
N LYS A 63 -8.45 -21.03 -7.60
CA LYS A 63 -7.12 -21.27 -8.19
C LYS A 63 -6.82 -20.26 -9.30
N LYS A 64 -7.81 -19.95 -10.16
CA LYS A 64 -7.67 -18.95 -11.22
C LYS A 64 -7.38 -17.55 -10.65
N LEU A 65 -8.19 -17.10 -9.68
CA LEU A 65 -8.00 -15.80 -9.01
C LEU A 65 -6.64 -15.70 -8.30
N LYS A 66 -6.16 -16.79 -7.68
CA LYS A 66 -4.81 -16.83 -7.09
C LYS A 66 -3.73 -16.67 -8.15
N LYS A 67 -3.84 -17.36 -9.29
CA LYS A 67 -2.88 -17.28 -10.40
C LYS A 67 -2.84 -15.87 -10.99
N GLU A 68 -4.00 -15.22 -11.14
CA GLU A 68 -4.10 -13.84 -11.62
C GLU A 68 -3.47 -12.85 -10.64
N LYS A 69 -3.73 -13.01 -9.33
CA LYS A 69 -3.10 -12.21 -8.28
C LYS A 69 -1.57 -12.36 -8.27
N GLU A 70 -1.08 -13.59 -8.44
CA GLU A 70 0.36 -13.87 -8.53
C GLU A 70 0.97 -13.23 -9.78
N LEU A 71 0.31 -13.34 -10.93
CA LEU A 71 0.74 -12.70 -12.18
C LEU A 71 0.82 -11.18 -12.03
N HIS A 72 -0.20 -10.56 -11.42
CA HIS A 72 -0.19 -9.13 -11.11
C HIS A 72 1.02 -8.75 -10.25
N SER A 73 1.30 -9.52 -9.18
CA SER A 73 2.46 -9.29 -8.31
C SER A 73 3.80 -9.48 -9.04
N ARG A 74 3.91 -10.43 -9.97
CA ARG A 74 5.14 -10.63 -10.76
C ARG A 74 5.36 -9.50 -11.76
N ARG A 75 4.28 -8.99 -12.36
CA ARG A 75 4.35 -7.83 -13.27
C ARG A 75 4.86 -6.59 -12.53
N SER A 76 4.37 -6.32 -11.33
CA SER A 76 4.87 -5.18 -10.53
C SER A 76 6.34 -5.36 -10.14
N GLN A 77 6.77 -6.57 -9.78
CA GLN A 77 8.19 -6.87 -9.50
C GLN A 77 9.10 -6.69 -10.72
N THR A 78 8.60 -6.96 -11.93
CA THR A 78 9.36 -6.80 -13.18
C THR A 78 9.81 -5.35 -13.38
N PHE A 79 8.99 -4.37 -13.00
CA PHE A 79 9.38 -2.96 -13.02
C PHE A 79 10.59 -2.69 -12.11
N TYR A 80 10.54 -3.16 -10.85
CA TYR A 80 11.65 -2.97 -9.91
C TYR A 80 12.92 -3.70 -10.37
N TYR A 81 12.78 -4.88 -10.97
CA TYR A 81 13.89 -5.62 -11.57
C TYR A 81 14.54 -4.83 -12.70
N ARG A 82 13.76 -4.35 -13.67
CA ARG A 82 14.25 -3.53 -14.79
C ARG A 82 14.90 -2.24 -14.30
N LYS A 83 14.28 -1.55 -13.34
CA LYS A 83 14.84 -0.34 -12.71
C LYS A 83 16.21 -0.60 -12.09
N ARG A 84 16.34 -1.70 -11.33
CA ARG A 84 17.60 -2.08 -10.67
C ARG A 84 18.68 -2.40 -11.70
N ASN A 85 18.35 -3.11 -12.77
CA ASN A 85 19.29 -3.45 -13.83
C ASN A 85 19.73 -2.22 -14.63
N ALA A 86 18.81 -1.33 -14.98
CA ALA A 86 19.12 -0.08 -15.69
C ALA A 86 20.03 0.82 -14.84
N ARG A 87 19.78 0.93 -13.52
CA ARG A 87 20.68 1.63 -12.59
C ARG A 87 22.09 1.04 -12.59
N LYS A 88 22.21 -0.30 -12.49
CA LYS A 88 23.51 -0.98 -12.53
C LYS A 88 24.24 -0.78 -13.85
N LYS A 89 23.52 -0.75 -14.97
CA LYS A 89 24.10 -0.52 -16.29
C LYS A 89 24.63 0.91 -16.42
N SER A 90 23.84 1.89 -15.98
CA SER A 90 24.22 3.31 -16.00
C SER A 90 25.45 3.61 -15.13
N GLN A 91 25.62 2.89 -14.01
CA GLN A 91 26.83 3.02 -13.19
C GLN A 91 28.11 2.51 -13.87
N LYS A 92 28.00 1.59 -14.84
CA LYS A 92 29.16 0.99 -15.52
C LYS A 92 29.51 1.71 -16.82
N GLU A 93 28.50 2.11 -17.59
CA GLU A 93 28.66 2.66 -18.93
C GLU A 93 28.44 4.17 -18.94
N LYS A 94 29.47 4.96 -19.29
CA LYS A 94 29.36 6.42 -19.43
C LYS A 94 28.40 6.88 -20.54
N ARG A 95 28.01 5.99 -21.46
CA ARG A 95 27.09 6.28 -22.58
C ARG A 95 25.62 6.00 -22.24
N PHE A 96 25.31 5.48 -21.06
CA PHE A 96 23.96 5.07 -20.69
C PHE A 96 23.52 5.76 -19.40
N GLU A 97 22.45 6.55 -19.49
CA GLU A 97 21.83 7.21 -18.34
C GLU A 97 20.49 6.57 -18.01
N CYS A 98 20.23 6.36 -16.71
CA CYS A 98 18.97 5.82 -16.24
C CYS A 98 18.21 6.90 -15.45
N VAL A 99 17.10 7.38 -16.03
CA VAL A 99 16.16 8.28 -15.36
C VAL A 99 14.95 7.47 -14.89
N ALA A 100 14.67 7.51 -13.59
CA ALA A 100 13.49 6.89 -13.00
C ALA A 100 12.62 8.00 -12.39
N MET A 101 11.41 8.16 -12.93
CA MET A 101 10.42 9.11 -12.41
C MET A 101 9.38 8.32 -11.62
N ASP A 102 9.27 8.58 -10.33
CA ASP A 102 8.20 8.04 -9.49
C ASP A 102 7.01 8.99 -9.53
N TYR A 103 6.07 8.70 -10.42
CA TYR A 103 4.77 9.34 -10.37
C TYR A 103 4.00 8.73 -9.20
N GLN A 104 4.15 9.32 -8.02
CA GLN A 104 3.15 9.15 -6.98
C GLN A 104 1.80 9.46 -7.63
N LYS A 105 0.85 8.54 -7.49
CA LYS A 105 -0.51 8.53 -8.08
C LYS A 105 -1.36 9.79 -7.79
N LYS A 106 -0.78 10.87 -7.29
CA LYS A 106 -1.44 11.99 -6.63
C LYS A 106 -0.90 13.41 -6.96
N TYR A 107 0.10 13.58 -7.85
CA TYR A 107 0.74 14.91 -8.05
C TYR A 107 0.71 15.48 -9.46
N ILE A 108 -0.19 15.01 -10.33
CA ILE A 108 -0.69 15.84 -11.42
C ILE A 108 -2.06 16.31 -10.97
N SER A 109 -2.24 17.63 -10.90
CA SER A 109 -3.52 18.30 -10.63
C SER A 109 -4.53 17.93 -11.70
N LEU A 110 -5.07 16.72 -11.61
CA LEU A 110 -6.28 16.35 -12.31
C LEU A 110 -7.44 17.02 -11.56
N PRO A 111 -8.47 17.53 -12.28
CA PRO A 111 -9.69 17.97 -11.63
C PRO A 111 -10.20 16.85 -10.72
N ASN A 112 -10.84 17.22 -9.63
CA ASN A 112 -11.23 16.32 -8.54
C ASN A 112 -12.29 15.31 -9.03
N ILE A 113 -11.85 14.23 -9.70
CA ILE A 113 -12.74 13.16 -10.12
C ILE A 113 -12.95 12.26 -8.91
N THR A 114 -14.15 12.36 -8.32
CA THR A 114 -14.64 11.58 -7.18
C THR A 114 -14.75 10.10 -7.51
N THR A 115 -13.62 9.43 -7.73
CA THR A 115 -13.57 7.99 -7.81
C THR A 115 -13.32 7.44 -6.41
N ASN A 116 -14.42 7.04 -5.75
CA ASN A 116 -14.54 6.30 -4.48
C ASN A 116 -14.73 7.04 -3.14
N ASP A 117 -15.06 8.33 -3.08
CA ASP A 117 -15.53 8.92 -1.82
C ASP A 117 -17.03 8.64 -1.62
N LYS A 118 -17.39 7.44 -1.16
CA LYS A 118 -18.72 7.20 -0.57
C LYS A 118 -18.76 7.87 0.81
N ARG A 119 -19.04 9.17 0.84
CA ARG A 119 -19.55 9.83 2.05
C ARG A 119 -21.07 9.67 2.07
N LYS A 120 -21.56 8.83 2.98
CA LYS A 120 -22.85 9.01 3.63
C LYS A 120 -22.56 9.27 5.10
#